data_AF-A0A972UYT5-F1
#
_entry.id   AF-A0A972UYT5-F1
#
_cell.length_a   1.000
_cell.length_b   1.000
_cell.length_c   1.000
_cell.angle_alpha   90.00
_cell.angle_beta   90.00
_cell.angle_gamma   90.00
#
_symmetry.space_group_name_H-M   'P 1'
#
loop_
_entity.id
_entity.type
_entity.pdbx_description
1 polymer ?
#
loop_
_entity_poly.entity_id
_entity_poly.type
_entity_poly.pdbx_seq_one_letter_code
_entity_poly.pdbx_strand_id
1 'polypeptide(L)' 'MKLLLISNSTMKGEPYLDYPKHEIQKFLDKKSVTALFIPYAAVTFSYDVY' A
#
# COMPACT_ATOMS: atom_id res chain seq x y z
N MET A 1 18.59 1.08 6.14
CA MET A 1 17.30 1.53 5.55
C MET A 1 16.22 0.55 5.96
N LYS A 2 14.99 1.02 6.23
CA LYS A 2 13.85 0.15 6.56
C LYS A 2 12.89 0.19 5.37
N LEU A 3 12.88 -0.86 4.55
CA LEU A 3 12.11 -0.92 3.29
C LEU A 3 11.23 -2.17 3.26
N LEU A 4 10.00 -2.01 2.78
CA LEU A 4 9.09 -3.10 2.41
C LEU A 4 8.77 -2.94 0.92
N LEU A 5 9.13 -3.93 0.11
CA LEU A 5 8.87 -3.94 -1.32
C LEU A 5 7.85 -5.05 -1.62
N ILE A 6 6.73 -4.68 -2.21
CA ILE A 6 5.59 -5.58 -2.46
C ILE A 6 5.45 -5.76 -3.97
N SER A 7 5.35 -7.02 -4.42
CA SER A 7 5.32 -7.36 -5.84
C SER A 7 4.05 -6.91 -6.56
N ASN A 8 2.89 -7.00 -5.89
CA ASN A 8 1.58 -6.67 -6.44
C ASN A 8 0.61 -6.21 -5.34
N SER A 9 -0.51 -5.61 -5.72
CA SER A 9 -1.49 -5.09 -4.74
C SER A 9 -2.54 -6.10 -4.29
N THR A 10 -2.77 -7.16 -5.06
CA THR A 10 -3.98 -7.97 -4.98
C THR A 10 -3.73 -9.40 -5.44
N MET A 11 -4.16 -10.39 -4.66
CA MET A 11 -4.24 -11.78 -5.10
C MET A 11 -5.53 -12.02 -5.87
N LYS A 12 -5.54 -13.06 -6.74
CA LYS A 12 -6.72 -13.38 -7.54
C LYS A 12 -7.92 -13.71 -6.64
N GLY A 13 -9.00 -12.94 -6.77
CA GLY A 13 -10.24 -13.13 -6.01
C GLY A 13 -10.29 -12.41 -4.66
N GLU A 14 -9.23 -11.69 -4.29
CA GLU A 14 -9.18 -10.92 -3.05
C GLU A 14 -9.40 -9.42 -3.30
N PRO A 15 -9.83 -8.67 -2.27
CA PRO A 15 -9.87 -7.21 -2.33
C PRO A 15 -8.51 -6.55 -2.56
N TYR A 16 -8.53 -5.29 -3.00
CA TYR A 16 -7.34 -4.46 -3.11
C TYR A 16 -6.64 -4.30 -1.75
N LEU A 17 -5.33 -4.53 -1.71
CA LEU A 17 -4.49 -4.48 -0.52
C LEU A 17 -4.90 -5.44 0.62
N ASP A 18 -5.59 -6.55 0.32
CA ASP A 18 -5.99 -7.49 1.37
C ASP A 18 -4.79 -8.23 2.00
N TYR A 19 -3.94 -8.89 1.22
CA TYR A 19 -2.70 -9.47 1.75
C TYR A 19 -1.64 -8.43 2.17
N PRO A 20 -1.37 -7.33 1.42
CA PRO A 20 -0.32 -6.37 1.74
C PRO A 20 -0.51 -5.68 3.09
N LYS A 21 -1.75 -5.43 3.53
CA LYS A 21 -2.00 -4.79 4.84
C LYS A 21 -1.38 -5.58 6.00
N HIS A 22 -1.32 -6.91 5.90
CA HIS A 22 -0.71 -7.77 6.91
C HIS A 22 0.81 -7.64 6.93
N GLU A 23 1.44 -7.53 5.76
CA GLU A 23 2.89 -7.31 5.64
C GLU A 23 3.29 -5.91 6.12
N ILE A 24 2.47 -4.89 5.81
CA ILE A 24 2.64 -3.53 6.35
C ILE A 24 2.55 -3.54 7.88
N GLN A 25 1.56 -4.23 8.45
CA GLN A 25 1.40 -4.35 9.91
C GLN A 25 2.58 -5.07 10.58
N LYS A 26 3.09 -6.16 9.99
CA LYS A 26 4.30 -6.84 10.50
C LYS A 26 5.52 -5.94 10.42
N PHE A 27 5.65 -5.17 9.35
CA PHE A 27 6.78 -4.28 9.12
C PHE A 27 6.78 -3.06 10.06
N LEU A 28 5.61 -2.50 10.36
CA LEU A 28 5.46 -1.37 11.29
C LEU A 28 5.37 -1.80 12.75
N ASP A 29 5.06 -3.07 13.02
CA ASP A 29 4.71 -3.58 14.35
C ASP A 29 3.57 -2.73 14.95
N LYS A 30 3.52 -2.48 16.25
CA LYS A 30 2.48 -1.66 16.91
C LYS A 30 2.65 -0.15 16.70
N LYS A 31 3.57 0.28 15.84
CA LYS A 31 3.89 1.70 15.65
C LYS A 31 2.95 2.33 14.62
N SER A 32 2.09 3.23 15.08
CA SER A 32 1.40 4.16 14.20
C SER A 32 2.41 5.19 13.65
N VAL A 33 2.27 5.54 12.37
CA VAL A 33 3.16 6.48 11.67
C VAL A 33 2.34 7.45 10.84
N THR A 34 2.82 8.68 10.71
CA THR A 34 2.33 9.60 9.68
C THR A 34 2.88 9.16 8.32
N ALA A 35 2.00 8.81 7.39
CA ALA A 35 2.37 8.39 6.05
C ALA A 35 2.11 9.52 5.05
N LEU A 36 3.03 9.69 4.09
CA LEU A 36 2.81 10.51 2.90
C LEU A 36 2.51 9.58 1.73
N PHE A 37 1.38 9.78 1.06
CA PHE A 37 0.98 9.00 -0.11
C PHE A 37 1.51 9.66 -1.39
N ILE A 38 2.06 8.86 -2.31
CA ILE A 38 2.65 9.31 -3.58
C ILE A 38 1.89 8.69 -4.77
N PRO A 39 0.86 9.37 -5.32
CA PRO A 39 -0.04 8.79 -6.33
C PRO A 39 0.44 8.89 -7.78
N TYR A 40 1.66 9.33 -8.06
CA TYR A 40 2.10 9.65 -9.43
C TYR A 40 2.19 8.47 -10.42
N ALA A 41 2.08 7.22 -9.93
CA ALA A 41 2.08 6.04 -10.78
C ALA A 41 0.72 5.74 -11.43
N ALA A 42 -0.37 6.32 -10.91
CA ALA A 42 -1.70 6.12 -11.47
C ALA A 42 -1.89 7.01 -12.72
N VAL A 43 -2.27 6.39 -13.85
CA VAL A 43 -2.44 7.11 -15.14
C VAL A 43 -3.90 7.13 -15.59
N THR A 44 -4.71 6.17 -15.13
CA THR A 44 -6.08 5.95 -15.61
C THR A 44 -7.15 6.73 -14.85
N PHE A 45 -6.79 7.51 -13.82
CA PHE A 45 -7.70 8.29 -12.98
C PHE A 45 -7.08 9.65 -12.63
N SER A 46 -7.90 10.70 -12.46
CA SER A 46 -7.42 12.02 -12.04
C SER A 46 -7.03 12.03 -10.56
N TYR A 47 -6.09 12.92 -10.19
CA TYR A 47 -5.75 13.17 -8.79
C TYR A 47 -6.94 13.61 -7.95
N ASP A 48 -7.93 14.26 -8.58
CA ASP A 48 -9.12 14.79 -7.90
C ASP A 48 -10.00 13.71 -7.25
N VAL A 49 -9.74 12.42 -7.52
CA VAL A 49 -10.51 11.27 -7.02
C VAL A 49 -9.91 10.70 -5.71
N TYR A 50 -8.75 11.18 -5.27
CA TYR A 50 -8.08 10.78 -4.02
C TYR A 50 -8.37 11.75 -2.88
#